data_AF-A0A939U5A9-F1
#
_entry.id   AF-A0A939U5A9-F1
#
_cell.length_a   1.000
_cell.length_b   1.000
_cell.length_c   1.000
_cell.angle_alpha   90.00
_cell.angle_beta   90.00
_cell.angle_gamma   90.00
#
_symmetry.space_group_name_H-M   'P 1'
#
loop_
_entity.id
_entity.type
_entity.pdbx_description
1 polymer ?
#
loop_
_entity_poly.entity_id
_entity_poly.type
_entity_poly.pdbx_seq_one_letter_code
_entity_poly.pdbx_strand_id
1 'polypeptide(L)'
;MDTILMTPDVAMQFMVWSYFYHDVLPEKDVSYSKCGKFSEEDAKRLDELKDMLFKCFEEESVNNACKQFQLAKVRQEPCPFPQATLDNMFAKEK
;
A
#
# COMPACT_ATOMS: atom_id res chain seq x y z
N MET A 1 -14.52 -0.01 -15.99
CA MET A 1 -14.26 -0.45 -14.61
C MET A 1 -13.10 -1.40 -14.69
N ASP A 2 -11.89 -0.86 -14.69
CA ASP A 2 -10.67 -1.65 -14.65
C ASP A 2 -10.60 -2.28 -13.27
N THR A 3 -11.05 -3.52 -13.19
CA THR A 3 -11.00 -4.33 -11.97
C THR A 3 -9.52 -4.51 -11.65
N ILE A 4 -9.01 -3.73 -10.70
CA ILE A 4 -7.65 -3.93 -10.20
C ILE A 4 -7.60 -5.36 -9.66
N LEU A 5 -6.87 -6.22 -10.34
CA LEU A 5 -6.70 -7.60 -9.90
C LEU A 5 -5.72 -7.57 -8.72
N MET A 6 -6.23 -7.82 -7.51
CA MET A 6 -5.41 -7.87 -6.31
C MET A 6 -4.56 -9.14 -6.29
N THR A 7 -3.38 -9.09 -6.93
CA THR A 7 -2.38 -10.16 -6.87
C THR A 7 -1.50 -10.00 -5.62
N PRO A 8 -0.83 -11.08 -5.16
CA PRO A 8 0.11 -11.00 -4.05
C PRO A 8 1.22 -9.95 -4.26
N ASP A 9 1.69 -9.79 -5.50
CA ASP A 9 2.66 -8.77 -5.87
C ASP A 9 2.13 -7.35 -5.68
N VAL A 10 0.90 -7.06 -6.14
CA VAL A 10 0.28 -5.74 -5.96
C VAL A 10 0.04 -5.46 -4.47
N ALA A 11 -0.39 -6.46 -3.71
CA ALA A 11 -0.55 -6.35 -2.26
C ALA A 11 0.78 -6.01 -1.57
N MET A 12 1.86 -6.72 -1.88
CA MET A 12 3.20 -6.42 -1.35
C MET A 12 3.67 -5.02 -1.74
N GLN A 13 3.53 -4.66 -3.01
CA GLN A 13 3.94 -3.37 -3.52
C GLN A 13 3.17 -2.23 -2.85
N PHE A 14 1.86 -2.39 -2.64
CA PHE A 14 1.02 -1.44 -1.91
C PHE A 14 1.45 -1.29 -0.45
N MET A 15 1.67 -2.41 0.26
CA MET A 15 2.13 -2.38 1.66
C MET A 15 3.50 -1.70 1.81
N VAL A 16 4.44 -2.02 0.91
CA VAL A 16 5.76 -1.38 0.87
C VAL A 16 5.60 0.11 0.56
N TRP A 17 4.79 0.49 -0.42
CA TRP A 17 4.59 1.91 -0.75
C TRP A 17 3.99 2.69 0.42
N SER A 18 2.85 2.24 0.96
CA SER A 18 2.15 2.99 2.01
C SER A 18 2.99 3.10 3.26
N TYR A 19 3.66 2.02 3.66
CA TYR A 19 4.35 1.96 4.94
C TYR A 19 5.85 2.31 4.84
N PHE A 20 6.60 1.70 3.90
CA PHE A 20 8.04 1.92 3.79
C PHE A 20 8.36 3.35 3.36
N TYR A 21 7.63 3.88 2.37
CA TYR A 21 7.86 5.21 1.81
C TYR A 21 7.03 6.31 2.46
N HIS A 22 5.76 6.04 2.81
CA HIS A 22 4.86 7.07 3.35
C HIS A 22 4.61 6.97 4.86
N ASP A 23 5.09 5.91 5.51
CA ASP A 23 4.91 5.63 6.95
C ASP A 23 3.43 5.64 7.36
N VAL A 24 2.58 5.07 6.50
CA VAL A 24 1.14 4.90 6.69
C VAL A 24 0.81 3.41 6.66
N LEU A 25 0.29 2.90 7.78
CA LEU A 25 -0.25 1.54 7.84
C LEU A 25 -1.62 1.51 7.14
N PRO A 26 -1.87 0.53 6.25
CA PRO A 26 -3.21 0.30 5.74
C PRO A 26 -4.08 -0.22 6.88
N GLU A 27 -5.02 0.60 7.36
CA GLU A 27 -5.99 0.21 8.37
C GLU A 27 -7.36 0.04 7.73
N LYS A 28 -8.01 -1.11 7.94
CA LYS A 28 -9.27 -1.48 7.27
C LYS A 28 -10.34 -0.38 7.35
N ASP A 29 -10.52 0.23 8.51
CA ASP A 29 -11.58 1.22 8.76
C ASP A 29 -11.12 2.69 8.63
N VAL A 30 -9.88 2.93 8.19
CA VAL A 30 -9.34 4.28 8.00
C VAL A 30 -9.20 4.58 6.52
N SER A 31 -9.57 5.81 6.14
CA SER A 31 -9.40 6.31 4.79
C SER A 31 -8.07 7.06 4.68
N TYR A 32 -7.36 6.86 3.57
CA TYR A 32 -6.13 7.58 3.24
C TYR A 32 -6.36 9.10 3.08
N SER A 33 -7.59 9.53 2.83
CA SER A 33 -7.96 10.96 2.80
C SER A 33 -7.74 11.63 4.16
N LYS A 34 -7.90 10.89 5.27
CA LYS A 34 -7.68 11.39 6.63
C LYS A 34 -6.21 11.60 6.96
N CYS A 35 -5.29 11.00 6.20
CA CYS A 35 -3.85 11.15 6.41
C CYS A 35 -3.34 12.54 6.00
N GLY A 36 -4.08 13.29 5.16
CA GLY A 36 -3.68 14.62 4.68
C GLY A 36 -2.41 14.65 3.83
N LYS A 37 -1.88 13.48 3.44
CA LYS A 37 -0.65 13.31 2.66
C LYS A 37 -0.90 13.13 1.16
N PHE A 38 -2.13 12.81 0.77
CA PHE A 38 -2.51 12.43 -0.59
C PHE A 38 -3.60 13.35 -1.13
N SER A 39 -3.66 13.52 -2.45
CA SER A 39 -4.78 14.21 -3.09
C SER A 39 -6.08 13.41 -2.93
N GLU A 40 -7.25 14.03 -3.07
CA GLU A 40 -8.53 13.30 -2.98
C GLU A 40 -8.64 12.15 -3.99
N GLU A 41 -8.12 12.33 -5.22
CA GLU A 41 -8.13 11.29 -6.23
C GLU A 41 -7.21 10.11 -5.86
N ASP A 42 -5.99 10.41 -5.38
CA ASP A 42 -5.05 9.37 -4.94
C ASP A 42 -5.58 8.64 -3.71
N ALA A 43 -6.10 9.38 -2.74
CA ALA A 43 -6.69 8.82 -1.52
C ALA A 43 -7.83 7.84 -1.85
N LYS A 44 -8.69 8.17 -2.81
CA LYS A 44 -9.78 7.29 -3.25
C LYS A 44 -9.24 5.99 -3.86
N ARG A 45 -8.20 6.08 -4.71
CA ARG A 45 -7.57 4.90 -5.33
C ARG A 45 -6.86 4.03 -4.29
N LEU A 46 -6.24 4.64 -3.29
CA LEU A 46 -5.62 3.95 -2.15
C LEU A 46 -6.67 3.24 -1.30
N ASP A 47 -7.81 3.87 -1.04
CA ASP A 47 -8.92 3.27 -0.31
C ASP A 47 -9.50 2.06 -1.07
N GLU A 48 -9.66 2.15 -2.40
CA GLU A 48 -10.11 1.02 -3.23
C GLU A 48 -9.12 -0.17 -3.17
N LEU A 49 -7.82 0.10 -3.27
CA LEU A 49 -6.77 -0.91 -3.16
C LEU A 49 -6.74 -1.55 -1.77
N LYS A 50 -6.84 -0.73 -0.73
CA LYS A 50 -6.93 -1.17 0.66
C LYS A 50 -8.15 -2.06 0.88
N ASP A 51 -9.31 -1.65 0.39
CA ASP A 51 -10.54 -2.43 0.53
C ASP A 51 -10.44 -3.78 -0.19
N MET A 52 -9.77 -3.83 -1.34
CA MET A 52 -9.47 -5.09 -2.03
C MET A 52 -8.44 -5.94 -1.28
N LEU A 53 -7.42 -5.32 -0.68
CA LEU A 53 -6.43 -6.01 0.14
C LEU A 53 -7.10 -6.74 1.29
N PHE A 54 -7.98 -6.07 2.05
CA PHE A 54 -8.71 -6.67 3.18
C PHE A 54 -9.87 -7.59 2.77
N LYS A 55 -10.24 -7.63 1.48
CA LYS A 55 -11.13 -8.67 0.92
C LYS A 55 -10.39 -9.96 0.60
N CYS A 56 -9.12 -9.85 0.21
CA CYS A 56 -8.30 -10.99 -0.20
C CYS A 56 -7.45 -11.57 0.95
N PHE A 57 -7.07 -10.76 1.92
CA PHE A 57 -6.17 -11.11 3.01
C PHE A 57 -6.77 -10.75 4.37
N GLU A 58 -6.46 -11.56 5.38
CA GLU A 58 -6.84 -11.26 6.76
C GLU A 58 -6.06 -10.07 7.30
N GLU A 59 -6.69 -9.29 8.17
CA GLU A 59 -6.09 -8.11 8.76
C GLU A 59 -4.82 -8.42 9.54
N GLU A 60 -4.80 -9.53 10.28
CA GLU A 60 -3.61 -9.96 11.01
C GLU A 60 -2.43 -10.26 10.08
N SER A 61 -2.71 -10.85 8.90
CA SER A 61 -1.67 -11.13 7.89
C SER A 61 -1.08 -9.84 7.32
N VAL A 62 -1.92 -8.85 7.00
CA VAL A 62 -1.50 -7.53 6.51
C VAL A 62 -0.66 -6.81 7.56
N ASN A 63 -1.13 -6.79 8.82
CA ASN A 63 -0.42 -6.18 9.94
C ASN A 63 0.95 -6.84 10.18
N ASN A 64 1.01 -8.17 10.12
CA ASN A 64 2.26 -8.91 10.26
C ASN A 64 3.23 -8.61 9.11
N ALA A 65 2.76 -8.57 7.86
CA ALA A 65 3.59 -8.20 6.73
C ALA A 65 4.15 -6.77 6.87
N CYS A 66 3.32 -5.79 7.25
CA CYS A 66 3.75 -4.41 7.49
C CYS A 66 4.82 -4.34 8.59
N LYS A 67 4.69 -5.09 9.69
CA LYS A 67 5.72 -5.19 10.73
C LYS A 67 7.03 -5.78 10.22
N GLN A 68 6.98 -6.79 9.35
CA GLN A 68 8.20 -7.35 8.75
C GLN A 68 8.91 -6.32 7.87
N PHE A 69 8.16 -5.55 7.06
CA PHE A 69 8.73 -4.44 6.30
C PHE A 69 9.31 -3.32 7.19
N GLN A 70 8.68 -3.05 8.33
CA GLN A 70 9.22 -2.13 9.34
C GLN A 70 10.57 -2.61 9.87
N LEU A 71 10.66 -3.88 10.26
CA LEU A 71 11.89 -4.48 10.75
C LEU A 71 12.98 -4.45 9.68
N ALA A 72 12.65 -4.75 8.42
CA ALA A 72 13.56 -4.65 7.29
C ALA A 72 14.09 -3.20 7.10
N LYS A 73 13.21 -2.19 7.21
CA LYS A 73 13.60 -0.77 7.16
C LYS A 73 14.57 -0.39 8.29
N VAL A 74 14.31 -0.84 9.52
CA VAL A 74 15.19 -0.61 10.68
C VAL A 74 16.55 -1.29 10.49
N ARG A 75 16.55 -2.48 9.87
CA ARG A 75 17.77 -3.24 9.52
C ARG A 75 18.52 -2.67 8.30
N GLN A 76 17.99 -1.62 7.67
CA GLN A 76 18.52 -1.04 6.42
C GLN A 76 18.63 -2.07 5.29
N GLU A 77 17.71 -3.05 5.26
CA GLU A 77 17.65 -4.00 4.16
C GLU A 77 17.24 -3.27 2.87
N PRO A 78 17.80 -3.67 1.71
CA PRO A 78 17.45 -3.07 0.44
C PRO A 78 15.97 -3.32 0.15
N CYS A 79 15.23 -2.24 -0.12
CA CYS A 79 13.84 -2.36 -0.53
C CYS A 79 13.78 -3.11 -1.86
N PRO A 80 12.96 -4.17 -1.98
CA PRO A 80 12.87 -4.95 -3.23
C PRO A 80 12.23 -4.15 -4.37
N PHE A 81 11.55 -3.03 -4.07
CA PHE A 81 10.84 -2.20 -5.05
C PHE A 81 11.33 -0.75 -5.01
N PRO A 82 11.83 -0.21 -6.14
CA PRO A 82 12.13 1.22 -6.27
C PRO A 82 10.88 2.07 -6.09
N GLN A 83 11.00 3.22 -5.44
CA GLN A 83 9.89 4.15 -5.23
C GLN A 83 9.18 4.50 -6.55
N ALA A 84 9.93 4.79 -7.61
CA ALA A 84 9.37 5.12 -8.92
C ALA A 84 8.51 3.99 -9.52
N THR A 85 8.88 2.74 -9.28
CA THR A 85 8.06 1.57 -9.68
C THR A 85 6.76 1.54 -8.91
N LEU A 86 6.82 1.88 -7.62
CA LEU A 86 5.65 1.90 -6.77
C LEU A 86 4.71 3.05 -7.12
N ASP A 87 5.25 4.24 -7.37
CA ASP A 87 4.49 5.41 -7.81
C ASP A 87 3.77 5.14 -9.14
N ASN A 88 4.34 4.33 -10.04
CA ASN A 88 3.69 3.94 -11.30
C ASN A 88 2.41 3.09 -11.11
N MET A 89 2.23 2.38 -10.00
CA MET A 89 0.94 1.71 -9.71
C MET A 89 -0.19 2.71 -9.44
N PHE A 90 0.15 3.90 -8.96
CA PHE A 90 -0.80 4.94 -8.60
C PHE A 90 -0.87 6.05 -9.65
N ALA A 91 0.19 6.23 -10.45
CA ALA A 91 0.16 7.07 -11.63
C ALA A 91 -0.95 6.57 -12.56
N LYS A 92 -1.88 7.46 -12.92
CA LYS A 92 -2.78 7.20 -14.06
C LYS A 92 -1.86 6.99 -15.28
N GLU A 93 -2.10 5.91 -16.04
CA GLU A 93 -1.57 5.84 -17.40
C GLU A 93 -1.90 7.18 -18.09
N LYS A 94 -0.87 7.88 -18.54
CA LYS A 94 -1.01 9.15 -19.26
C LYS A 94 -1.60 8.92 -20.64
#